data_AF-A0A1F8QNW9-F1
#
_entry.id   AF-A0A1F8QNW9-F1
#
_cell.length_a   1.000
_cell.length_b   1.000
_cell.length_c   1.000
_cell.angle_alpha   90.00
_cell.angle_beta   90.00
_cell.angle_gamma   90.00
#
_symmetry.space_group_name_H-M   'P 1'
#
loop_
_entity.id
_entity.type
_entity.pdbx_description
1 polymer ?
#
loop_
_entity_poly.entity_id
_entity_poly.type
_entity_poly.pdbx_seq_one_letter_code
_entity_poly.pdbx_strand_id
1 'polypeptide(L)' 'MVDIRELKAKYIVDETGKKTAVILPIEEFEELLEDLGDLAVIAERRDEPTLSHEEVLAILKRDGLLPD' A
#
# COMPACT_ATOMS: atom_id res chain seq x y z
N MET A 1 1.64 -4.09 -5.36
CA MET A 1 0.47 -3.92 -6.25
C MET A 1 0.04 -5.25 -6.81
N VAL A 2 -0.54 -6.04 -5.91
CA VAL A 2 -1.34 -7.22 -6.16
C VAL A 2 -2.38 -6.87 -7.21
N ASP A 3 -2.41 -7.62 -8.31
CA ASP A 3 -3.58 -7.59 -9.19
C ASP A 3 -4.71 -8.27 -8.41
N ILE A 4 -5.67 -7.48 -7.94
CA ILE A 4 -6.85 -7.95 -7.21
C ILE A 4 -7.58 -9.08 -7.97
N ARG A 5 -7.37 -9.19 -9.29
CA ARG A 5 -7.94 -10.24 -10.14
C ARG A 5 -7.26 -11.61 -9.98
N GLU A 6 -6.03 -11.65 -9.47
CA GLU A 6 -5.27 -12.88 -9.19
C GLU A 6 -5.53 -13.42 -7.77
N LEU A 7 -6.23 -12.68 -6.92
CA LEU A 7 -6.64 -13.14 -5.60
C LEU A 7 -7.47 -14.43 -5.73
N LYS A 8 -7.12 -15.46 -4.96
CA LYS A 8 -7.81 -16.76 -4.93
C LYS A 8 -9.07 -16.67 -4.09
N ALA A 9 -9.89 -15.67 -4.38
CA ALA A 9 -11.12 -15.32 -3.71
C ALA A 9 -12.20 -16.38 -3.92
N LYS A 10 -12.78 -16.86 -2.82
CA LYS A 10 -14.05 -17.57 -2.81
C LYS A 10 -15.16 -16.59 -2.46
N TYR A 11 -16.30 -16.69 -3.11
CA TYR A 11 -17.43 -15.78 -2.91
C TYR A 11 -18.58 -16.46 -2.18
N ILE A 12 -19.18 -15.75 -1.23
CA ILE A 12 -20.48 -16.10 -0.66
C ILE A 12 -21.54 -15.37 -1.47
N VAL A 13 -22.55 -16.11 -1.95
CA VAL A 13 -23.66 -15.59 -2.75
C VAL A 13 -24.98 -15.76 -2.02
N ASP A 14 -25.90 -14.84 -2.22
CA ASP A 14 -27.28 -14.96 -1.75
C ASP A 14 -28.15 -15.83 -2.67
N GLU A 15 -29.42 -15.98 -2.30
CA GLU A 15 -30.43 -16.75 -3.03
C GLU A 15 -30.74 -16.22 -4.44
N THR A 16 -30.40 -14.95 -4.73
CA THR A 16 -30.52 -14.35 -6.06
C THR A 16 -29.28 -14.58 -6.92
N GLY A 17 -28.23 -15.19 -6.36
CA GLY A 17 -26.92 -15.38 -6.98
C GLY A 17 -26.00 -14.16 -6.89
N LYS A 18 -26.36 -13.13 -6.13
CA LYS A 18 -25.54 -11.94 -5.93
C LYS A 18 -24.44 -12.22 -4.91
N LYS A 19 -23.20 -11.83 -5.23
CA LYS A 19 -22.06 -11.91 -4.30
C LYS A 19 -22.27 -10.93 -3.14
N THR A 20 -22.25 -11.43 -1.91
CA THR A 20 -22.46 -10.64 -0.69
C THR A 20 -21.22 -10.56 0.20
N ALA A 21 -20.33 -11.55 0.11
CA ALA A 21 -19.06 -11.54 0.83
C ALA A 21 -17.96 -12.32 0.06
N VAL A 22 -16.72 -12.15 0.50
CA VAL A 22 -15.54 -12.82 -0.03
C VAL A 22 -14.75 -13.49 1.10
N ILE A 23 -14.16 -14.65 0.80
CA ILE A 23 -13.23 -15.36 1.67
C ILE A 23 -11.89 -15.41 0.91
N LEU A 24 -10.84 -14.93 1.57
CA LEU A 24 -9.47 -14.95 1.09
C LEU A 24 -8.61 -15.82 2.01
N PRO A 25 -7.55 -16.48 1.49
CA PRO A 25 -6.45 -16.93 2.33
C PRO A 25 -5.93 -15.78 3.19
N ILE A 26 -5.53 -16.05 4.43
CA ILE A 26 -5.13 -14.99 5.37
C ILE A 26 -3.95 -14.17 4.85
N GLU A 27 -2.96 -14.83 4.25
CA GLU A 27 -1.78 -14.19 3.65
C GLU A 27 -2.19 -13.19 2.55
N GLU A 28 -3.09 -13.59 1.65
CA GLU A 28 -3.58 -12.71 0.57
C GLU A 28 -4.41 -11.52 1.11
N PHE A 29 -5.10 -11.69 2.24
CA PHE A 29 -5.82 -10.58 2.88
C PHE A 29 -4.85 -9.59 3.55
N GLU A 30 -3.82 -10.09 4.22
CA GLU A 30 -2.79 -9.26 4.85
C GLU A 30 -2.00 -8.45 3.79
N GLU A 31 -1.59 -9.09 2.70
CA GLU A 31 -0.96 -8.41 1.55
C GLU A 31 -1.86 -7.33 0.95
N LEU A 32 -3.17 -7.60 0.83
CA LEU A 32 -4.13 -6.61 0.34
C LEU A 32 -4.23 -5.40 1.27
N LEU A 33 -4.20 -5.61 2.59
CA LEU A 33 -4.21 -4.51 3.55
C LEU A 33 -2.91 -3.69 3.50
N GLU A 34 -1.76 -4.34 3.32
CA GLU A 34 -0.46 -3.67 3.14
C GLU A 34 -0.46 -2.79 1.90
N ASP A 35 -0.86 -3.32 0.75
CA ASP A 35 -0.96 -2.57 -0.52
C ASP A 35 -1.92 -1.36 -0.41
N LEU A 36 -3.04 -1.51 0.32
CA LEU A 36 -3.96 -0.39 0.58
C LEU A 36 -3.31 0.67 1.47
N GLY A 37 -2.51 0.25 2.46
CA GLY A 37 -1.71 1.14 3.31
C GLY A 37 -0.72 1.95 2.48
N ASP A 38 0.03 1.30 1.59
CA ASP A 38 0.98 1.97 0.69
C ASP A 38 0.30 3.00 -0.21
N LEU A 39 -0.86 2.64 -0.78
CA LEU A 39 -1.65 3.56 -1.59
C LEU A 39 -2.18 4.76 -0.79
N ALA A 40 -2.58 4.53 0.48
CA ALA A 40 -2.98 5.61 1.37
C ALA A 40 -1.82 6.56 1.65
N VAL A 41 -0.62 6.05 1.96
CA VAL A 41 0.59 6.86 2.15
C VAL A 41 0.90 7.70 0.91
N ILE A 42 0.80 7.12 -0.29
CA ILE A 42 1.00 7.88 -1.54
C ILE A 42 -0.05 8.99 -1.69
N ALA A 43 -1.32 8.70 -1.39
CA ALA A 43 -2.39 9.68 -1.49
C ALA A 43 -2.25 10.82 -0.48
N GLU A 44 -1.87 10.53 0.77
CA GLU A 44 -1.63 11.52 1.81
C GLU A 44 -0.47 12.45 1.47
N ARG A 45 0.57 11.93 0.81
CA ARG A 45 1.78 12.67 0.44
C ARG A 45 1.69 13.32 -0.94
N ARG A 46 0.54 13.23 -1.63
CA ARG A 46 0.38 13.68 -3.02
C ARG A 46 0.74 15.16 -3.23
N ASP A 47 0.35 16.00 -2.27
CA ASP A 47 0.56 17.45 -2.33
C ASP A 47 1.70 17.91 -1.38
N GLU A 48 2.45 16.97 -0.80
CA GLU A 48 3.61 17.30 0.04
C GLU A 48 4.71 17.96 -0.81
N PRO A 49 5.31 19.07 -0.36
CA PRO A 49 6.43 19.68 -1.08
C PRO A 49 7.59 18.71 -1.21
N THR A 50 8.21 18.66 -2.38
CA THR A 50 9.40 17.85 -2.61
C THR A 50 10.66 18.58 -2.14
N LEU A 51 11.68 17.81 -1.79
CA LEU A 51 13.04 18.30 -1.56
C LEU A 51 13.92 17.89 -2.73
N SER A 52 14.87 18.75 -3.10
CA SER A 52 15.93 18.35 -4.02
C SER A 52 16.81 17.29 -3.38
N HIS A 53 17.43 16.45 -4.21
CA HIS A 53 18.35 15.42 -3.72
C HIS A 53 19.51 16.01 -2.90
N GLU A 54 20.02 17.19 -3.27
CA GLU A 54 21.09 17.88 -2.53
C GLU A 54 20.63 18.28 -1.11
N GLU A 55 19.42 18.80 -0.97
CA GLU A 55 18.83 19.14 0.33
C GLU A 55 18.67 17.89 1.21
N VAL A 56 18.22 16.76 0.63
CA VAL A 56 18.12 15.50 1.36
C VAL A 56 19.50 15.03 1.86
N LEU A 57 20.53 15.07 1.02
CA LEU A 57 21.89 14.70 1.43
C LEU A 57 22.43 15.60 2.54
N ALA A 58 22.20 16.92 2.43
CA ALA A 58 22.63 17.87 3.45
C ALA A 58 21.94 17.60 4.81
N ILE A 59 20.64 17.30 4.80
CA ILE A 59 19.87 16.93 6.00
C ILE A 59 20.44 15.64 6.61
N LEU A 60 20.66 14.60 5.80
CA LEU A 60 21.16 13.31 6.30
C LEU A 60 22.57 13.41 6.88
N LYS A 61 23.48 14.19 6.27
CA LYS A 61 24.81 14.46 6.82
C LYS A 61 24.74 15.23 8.13
N ARG A 62 23.93 16.30 8.18
CA ARG A 62 23.69 17.09 9.40
C ARG A 62 23.18 16.24 10.55
N ASP A 63 22.30 15.29 10.25
CA ASP A 63 21.68 14.40 11.23
C ASP A 63 22.60 13.19 11.60
N GLY A 64 23.80 13.09 11.01
CA GLY A 64 24.77 12.03 11.26
C GLY A 64 24.37 10.66 10.69
N LEU A 65 23.38 10.63 9.80
CA LEU A 65 22.89 9.42 9.14
C LEU A 65 23.67 9.09 7.86
N LEU A 66 24.52 10.02 7.40
CA LEU A 66 25.39 9.86 6.24
C LEU A 66 26.78 10.44 6.54
N PRO A 67 27.88 9.79 6.11
CA PRO A 67 29.21 10.37 6.21
C PRO A 67 29.37 11.60 5.30
N ASP A 68 30.32 12.46 5.67
CA ASP A 68 30.72 13.63 4.87
C ASP A 68 31.34 13.27 3.52
#